data_AF-A0A438CZ35-F1
#
_entry.id   AF-A0A438CZ35-F1
#
_cell.length_a   1.000
_cell.length_b   1.000
_cell.length_c   1.000
_cell.angle_alpha   90.00
_cell.angle_beta   90.00
_cell.angle_gamma   90.00
#
_symmetry.space_group_name_H-M   'P 1'
#
loop_
_entity.id
_entity.type
_entity.pdbx_description
1 polymer ?
#
loop_
_entity_poly.entity_id
_entity_poly.type
_entity_poly.pdbx_seq_one_letter_code
_entity_poly.pdbx_strand_id
1 'polypeptide(L)'
;MWLRAEGFIDKFKEWWQSYNFWGKPSFVLAKKLQALKCNLKKWNKEVLGNVSARKDVALEQLNHWDVLERLRPLLEEDRRSQRTARDEYSHFTILEETSWSSLMVKGVQLNKEGELKEGIGSYFKSMFEETQARRPVVV
;
A
#
# COMPACT_ATOMS: atom_id res chain seq x y z
N MET A 1 1.52 0.10 -4.42
CA MET A 1 2.57 0.26 -3.38
C MET A 1 1.88 0.49 -2.03
N TRP A 2 1.79 -0.50 -1.14
CA TRP A 2 1.02 -0.40 0.12
C TRP A 2 1.51 0.66 1.10
N LEU A 3 2.78 1.09 0.99
CA LEU A 3 3.35 2.17 1.80
C LEU A 3 2.68 3.54 1.58
N ARG A 4 2.07 3.72 0.41
CA ARG A 4 1.31 4.93 0.05
C ARG A 4 -0.21 4.70 0.10
N ALA A 5 -0.64 3.52 0.57
CA ALA A 5 -2.05 3.27 0.76
C ALA A 5 -2.54 4.06 1.98
N GLU A 6 -3.65 4.78 1.79
CA GLU A 6 -4.33 5.48 2.86
C GLU A 6 -4.71 4.49 3.98
N GLY A 7 -4.48 4.85 5.25
CA GLY A 7 -4.69 3.96 6.39
C GLY A 7 -3.58 2.92 6.63
N PHE A 8 -2.43 3.04 5.95
CA PHE A 8 -1.26 2.15 6.17
C PHE A 8 -0.89 1.99 7.65
N ILE A 9 -0.74 3.11 8.36
CA ILE A 9 -0.31 3.15 9.75
C ILE A 9 -1.37 2.52 10.67
N ASP A 10 -2.65 2.74 10.41
CA ASP A 10 -3.73 2.19 11.22
C ASP A 10 -3.82 0.67 11.06
N LYS A 11 -3.72 0.17 9.83
CA LYS A 11 -3.66 -1.25 9.50
C LYS A 11 -2.45 -1.93 10.16
N PHE A 12 -1.30 -1.25 10.11
CA PHE A 12 -0.07 -1.73 10.75
C PHE A 12 -0.24 -1.87 12.26
N LYS A 13 -0.80 -0.85 12.93
CA LYS A 13 -1.07 -0.86 14.37
C LYS A 13 -2.03 -2.00 14.74
N GLU A 14 -3.11 -2.17 14.01
CA GLU A 14 -4.09 -3.24 14.20
C GLU A 14 -3.42 -4.63 14.16
N TRP A 15 -2.62 -4.90 13.13
CA TRP A 15 -1.87 -6.14 13.04
C TRP A 15 -0.85 -6.31 14.17
N TRP A 16 -0.12 -5.25 14.49
CA TRP A 16 0.90 -5.30 15.53
C TRP A 16 0.34 -5.64 16.92
N GLN A 17 -0.82 -5.08 17.25
CA GLN A 17 -1.52 -5.30 18.52
C GLN A 17 -2.21 -6.67 18.57
N SER A 18 -2.72 -7.18 17.43
CA SER A 18 -3.35 -8.50 17.38
C SER A 18 -2.36 -9.67 17.51
N TYR A 19 -1.07 -9.46 17.24
CA TYR A 19 -0.06 -10.50 17.43
C TYR A 19 0.24 -10.76 18.90
N ASN A 20 -0.10 -11.95 19.39
CA ASN A 20 0.25 -12.42 20.72
C ASN A 20 1.23 -13.60 20.63
N PHE A 21 2.44 -13.42 21.17
CA PHE A 21 3.48 -14.46 21.23
C PHE A 21 4.12 -14.47 22.62
N TRP A 22 4.52 -15.66 23.08
CA TRP A 22 5.04 -15.87 24.43
C TRP A 22 6.52 -16.28 24.35
N GLY A 23 7.31 -15.89 25.34
CA GLY A 23 8.72 -16.24 25.46
C GLY A 23 9.62 -15.01 25.68
N LYS A 24 10.91 -15.17 25.36
CA LYS A 24 11.89 -14.08 25.51
C LYS A 24 11.49 -12.88 24.64
N PRO A 25 11.69 -11.63 25.09
CA PRO A 25 11.33 -10.43 24.33
C PRO A 25 11.87 -10.42 22.89
N SER A 26 13.10 -10.90 22.69
CA SER A 26 13.72 -11.03 21.35
C SER A 26 12.97 -12.01 20.43
N PHE A 27 12.49 -13.12 20.98
CA PHE A 27 11.71 -14.12 20.25
C PHE A 27 10.31 -13.57 19.89
N VAL A 28 9.64 -12.92 20.84
CA VAL A 28 8.33 -12.28 20.63
C VAL A 28 8.43 -11.24 19.52
N LEU A 29 9.45 -10.38 19.55
CA LEU A 29 9.70 -9.37 18.50
C LEU A 29 9.92 -10.02 17.13
N ALA A 30 10.79 -11.04 17.05
CA ALA A 30 11.06 -11.73 15.79
C ALA A 30 9.79 -12.37 15.20
N LYS A 31 8.94 -12.97 16.04
CA LYS A 31 7.66 -13.56 15.60
C LYS A 31 6.66 -12.52 15.13
N LYS A 32 6.55 -11.37 15.81
CA LYS A 32 5.70 -10.26 15.35
C LYS A 32 6.16 -9.72 13.99
N LEU A 33 7.46 -9.53 13.79
CA LEU A 33 8.01 -9.08 12.50
C LEU A 33 7.78 -10.10 11.39
N GLN A 34 7.88 -11.40 11.69
CA GLN A 34 7.59 -12.47 10.73
C GLN A 34 6.11 -12.46 10.30
N ALA A 35 5.19 -12.34 11.26
CA ALA A 35 3.75 -12.27 10.98
C ALA A 35 3.39 -11.02 10.16
N LEU A 36 3.97 -9.88 10.53
CA LEU A 36 3.81 -8.61 9.83
C LEU A 36 4.25 -8.71 8.36
N LYS A 37 5.43 -9.30 8.12
CA LYS A 37 5.93 -9.53 6.75
C LYS A 37 4.95 -10.34 5.90
N CYS A 38 4.30 -11.35 6.48
CA CYS A 38 3.30 -12.16 5.77
C CYS A 38 2.05 -11.35 5.43
N ASN A 39 1.51 -10.58 6.38
CA ASN A 39 0.34 -9.73 6.16
C ASN A 39 0.61 -8.66 5.08
N LEU A 40 1.78 -8.03 5.11
CA LEU A 40 2.19 -7.05 4.10
C LEU A 40 2.28 -7.65 2.70
N LYS A 41 2.78 -8.89 2.57
CA LYS A 41 2.80 -9.59 1.28
C LYS A 41 1.39 -9.85 0.76
N LYS A 42 0.47 -10.29 1.63
CA LYS A 42 -0.92 -10.56 1.26
C LYS A 42 -1.62 -9.27 0.83
N TRP A 43 -1.50 -8.22 1.63
CA TRP A 43 -2.12 -6.94 1.35
C TRP A 43 -1.56 -6.26 0.09
N ASN A 44 -0.25 -6.42 -0.19
CA ASN A 44 0.29 -5.96 -1.47
C ASN A 44 -0.38 -6.63 -2.67
N LYS A 45 -0.65 -7.95 -2.60
CA LYS A 45 -1.37 -8.67 -3.66
C LYS A 45 -2.81 -8.20 -3.81
N GLU A 46 -3.51 -7.98 -2.70
CA GLU A 46 -4.90 -7.48 -2.71
C GLU A 46 -4.99 -6.07 -3.28
N VAL A 47 -4.09 -5.17 -2.87
CA VAL A 47 -4.05 -3.78 -3.37
C VAL A 47 -3.66 -3.75 -4.84
N LEU A 48 -2.65 -4.51 -5.26
CA LEU A 48 -2.26 -4.62 -6.67
C LEU A 48 -3.36 -5.22 -7.54
N GLY A 49 -4.00 -6.30 -7.08
CA GLY A 49 -5.12 -6.91 -7.77
C GLY A 49 -6.33 -5.98 -7.89
N ASN A 50 -6.60 -5.17 -6.87
CA ASN A 50 -7.64 -4.15 -6.90
C ASN A 50 -7.31 -3.01 -7.89
N VAL A 51 -6.04 -2.56 -7.94
CA VAL A 51 -5.59 -1.56 -8.93
C VAL A 51 -5.75 -2.07 -10.36
N SER A 52 -5.35 -3.32 -10.62
CA SER A 52 -5.52 -3.97 -11.93
C SER A 52 -7.00 -4.09 -12.31
N ALA A 53 -7.85 -4.60 -11.40
CA ALA A 53 -9.29 -4.72 -11.66
C ALA A 53 -9.96 -3.36 -11.93
N ARG A 54 -9.60 -2.31 -11.18
CA ARG A 54 -10.12 -0.96 -11.40
C ARG A 54 -9.66 -0.36 -12.74
N LYS A 55 -8.42 -0.65 -13.15
CA LYS A 55 -7.92 -0.26 -14.46
C LYS A 55 -8.73 -0.90 -15.59
N ASP A 56 -9.06 -2.19 -15.47
CA ASP A 56 -9.86 -2.91 -16.46
C ASP A 56 -11.29 -2.35 -16.55
N VAL A 57 -11.92 -2.03 -15.42
CA VAL A 57 -13.23 -1.37 -15.39
C VAL A 57 -13.18 0.01 -16.08
N ALA A 58 -12.17 0.82 -15.79
CA ALA A 58 -11.99 2.11 -16.45
C ALA A 58 -11.76 1.95 -17.96
N LEU A 59 -11.05 0.90 -18.39
CA LEU A 59 -10.85 0.57 -19.81
C LEU A 59 -12.16 0.15 -20.49
N GLU A 60 -13.00 -0.65 -19.84
CA GLU A 60 -14.33 -1.01 -20.36
C GLU A 60 -15.22 0.23 -20.53
N GLN A 61 -15.18 1.17 -19.59
CA GLN A 61 -15.89 2.44 -19.72
C GLN A 61 -15.39 3.28 -20.91
N LEU A 62 -14.07 3.32 -21.14
CA LEU A 62 -13.51 4.00 -22.33
C LEU A 62 -13.97 3.33 -23.63
N ASN A 63 -13.95 2.00 -23.68
CA ASN A 63 -14.47 1.25 -24.83
C ASN A 63 -15.95 1.52 -25.09
N HIS A 64 -16.76 1.67 -24.03
CA HIS A 64 -18.16 2.04 -24.16
C HIS A 64 -18.34 3.42 -24.82
N TRP A 65 -17.55 4.42 -24.41
CA TRP A 65 -17.58 5.75 -25.02
C TRP A 65 -17.11 5.75 -26.48
N ASP A 66 -16.09 4.97 -26.83
CA ASP A 66 -15.62 4.81 -28.21
C ASP A 66 -16.69 4.20 -29.13
N VAL A 67 -17.50 3.26 -28.60
CA VAL A 67 -18.63 2.68 -29.34
C VAL A 67 -19.76 3.71 -29.49
N LEU A 68 -20.09 4.46 -28.43
CA LEU A 68 -21.14 5.49 -28.48
C LEU A 68 -20.80 6.63 -29.45
N GLU A 69 -19.54 7.09 -29.47
CA GLU A 69 -19.08 8.16 -30.37
C GLU A 69 -19.22 7.77 -31.86
N ARG A 70 -19.05 6.48 -32.18
CA ARG A 70 -19.28 5.94 -33.53
C ARG A 70 -20.76 5.90 -33.92
N LEU A 71 -21.66 5.80 -32.96
CA LEU A 71 -23.11 5.73 -33.19
C LEU A 71 -23.76 7.11 -33.24
N ARG A 72 -23.23 8.08 -32.46
CA ARG A 72 -23.74 9.45 -32.40
C ARG A 72 -22.68 10.42 -31.87
N PRO A 73 -22.76 11.72 -32.21
CA PRO A 73 -21.98 12.74 -31.54
C PRO A 73 -22.25 12.73 -30.03
N LEU A 74 -21.18 12.69 -29.24
CA LEU A 74 -21.24 12.74 -27.77
C LEU A 74 -21.80 14.10 -27.31
N LEU A 75 -22.68 14.08 -26.31
CA LEU A 75 -23.12 15.30 -25.65
C LEU A 75 -22.03 15.84 -24.71
N GLU A 76 -22.18 17.09 -24.28
CA GLU A 76 -21.18 17.73 -23.43
C GLU A 76 -21.06 17.08 -22.04
N GLU A 77 -22.14 16.42 -21.57
CA GLU A 77 -22.16 15.64 -20.34
C GLU A 77 -21.46 14.27 -20.51
N ASP A 78 -21.65 13.63 -21.66
CA ASP A 78 -20.94 12.41 -22.05
C ASP A 78 -19.43 12.65 -22.14
N ARG A 79 -19.03 13.80 -22.69
CA ARG A 79 -17.62 14.23 -22.79
C ARG A 79 -16.97 14.44 -21.43
N ARG A 80 -17.70 14.94 -20.43
CA ARG A 80 -17.17 15.03 -19.06
C ARG A 80 -16.93 13.64 -18.48
N SER A 81 -17.90 12.74 -18.63
CA SER A 81 -17.81 11.37 -18.14
C SER A 81 -16.67 10.58 -18.80
N GLN A 82 -16.47 10.76 -20.12
CA GLN A 82 -15.34 10.19 -20.86
C GLN A 82 -13.98 10.71 -20.35
N ARG A 83 -13.87 12.02 -20.05
CA ARG A 83 -12.64 12.59 -19.47
C ARG A 83 -12.34 12.02 -18.09
N THR A 84 -13.34 11.92 -17.23
CA THR A 84 -13.19 11.29 -15.90
C THR A 84 -12.70 9.85 -16.01
N ALA A 85 -13.29 9.04 -16.89
CA ALA A 85 -12.83 7.67 -17.12
C ALA A 85 -11.38 7.61 -17.66
N ARG A 86 -10.97 8.56 -18.51
CA ARG A 86 -9.58 8.67 -18.99
C ARG A 86 -8.61 9.02 -17.86
N ASP A 87 -8.98 9.97 -17.02
CA ASP A 87 -8.16 10.40 -15.90
C ASP A 87 -8.00 9.26 -14.88
N GLU A 88 -9.08 8.53 -14.58
CA GLU A 88 -9.05 7.35 -13.72
C GLU A 88 -8.18 6.22 -14.31
N TYR A 89 -8.36 5.90 -15.60
CA TYR A 89 -7.54 4.91 -16.29
C TYR A 89 -6.05 5.29 -16.27
N SER A 90 -5.72 6.54 -16.54
CA SER A 90 -4.36 7.08 -16.50
C SER A 90 -3.77 6.96 -15.09
N HIS A 91 -4.54 7.35 -14.07
CA HIS A 91 -4.14 7.22 -12.68
C HIS A 91 -3.87 5.77 -12.26
N PHE A 92 -4.74 4.81 -12.61
CA PHE A 92 -4.51 3.39 -12.30
C PHE A 92 -3.35 2.80 -13.09
N THR A 93 -3.14 3.23 -14.34
CA THR A 93 -1.99 2.81 -15.15
C THR A 93 -0.67 3.27 -14.52
N ILE A 94 -0.57 4.51 -14.03
CA ILE A 94 0.61 5.02 -13.32
C ILE A 94 0.83 4.25 -12.01
N LEU A 95 -0.23 3.96 -11.25
CA LEU A 95 -0.14 3.18 -10.02
C LEU A 95 0.33 1.74 -10.27
N GLU A 96 -0.13 1.12 -11.35
CA GLU A 96 0.28 -0.22 -11.77
C GLU A 96 1.73 -0.21 -12.29
N GLU A 97 2.11 0.74 -13.15
CA GLU A 97 3.46 0.87 -13.69
C GLU A 97 4.49 1.17 -12.59
N THR A 98 4.20 2.09 -11.67
CA THR A 98 5.07 2.34 -10.52
C THR A 98 5.18 1.14 -9.60
N SER A 99 4.16 0.29 -9.56
CA SER A 99 4.19 -0.95 -8.79
C SER A 99 5.02 -2.05 -9.47
N TRP A 100 4.88 -2.23 -10.79
CA TRP A 100 5.65 -3.21 -11.58
C TRP A 100 7.09 -2.78 -11.79
N SER A 101 7.36 -1.51 -12.10
CA SER A 101 8.72 -0.98 -12.18
C SER A 101 9.40 -1.03 -10.81
N SER A 102 8.69 -0.80 -9.70
CA SER A 102 9.25 -1.06 -8.36
C SER A 102 9.49 -2.55 -8.06
N LEU A 103 8.84 -3.47 -8.75
CA LEU A 103 9.04 -4.93 -8.65
C LEU A 103 10.15 -5.43 -9.61
N MET A 104 10.23 -4.88 -10.83
CA MET A 104 11.10 -5.30 -11.93
C MET A 104 12.46 -4.60 -11.96
N VAL A 105 12.57 -3.37 -11.44
CA VAL A 105 13.88 -2.73 -11.19
C VAL A 105 14.73 -3.56 -10.21
N LYS A 106 14.16 -4.61 -9.59
CA LYS A 106 14.84 -5.59 -8.73
C LYS A 106 15.15 -6.94 -9.38
N GLY A 107 15.64 -6.93 -10.63
CA GLY A 107 16.73 -7.85 -10.98
C GLY A 107 18.01 -7.57 -10.16
N VAL A 108 18.10 -6.37 -9.55
CA VAL A 108 19.15 -5.93 -8.62
C VAL A 108 18.50 -5.33 -7.37
N GLN A 109 18.80 -5.87 -6.19
CA GLN A 109 18.32 -5.32 -4.91
C GLN A 109 18.85 -3.90 -4.67
N LEU A 110 18.07 -2.86 -4.98
CA LEU A 110 18.39 -1.48 -4.56
C LEU A 110 17.25 -0.81 -3.77
N ASN A 111 17.56 -0.52 -2.50
CA ASN A 111 17.41 0.75 -1.78
C ASN A 111 16.05 1.41 -1.51
N LYS A 112 14.92 0.67 -1.45
CA LYS A 112 13.71 1.15 -0.73
C LYS A 112 13.41 0.41 0.57
N GLU A 113 14.26 -0.55 0.91
CA GLU A 113 14.24 -1.16 2.24
C GLU A 113 14.70 -0.17 3.31
N GLY A 114 15.50 0.85 2.94
CA GLY A 114 15.93 1.95 3.82
C GLY A 114 14.75 2.76 4.35
N GLU A 115 13.93 3.33 3.48
CA GLU A 115 12.74 4.12 3.87
C GLU A 115 11.71 3.29 4.65
N LEU A 116 11.54 2.02 4.28
CA LEU A 116 10.67 1.10 5.03
C LEU A 116 11.24 0.79 6.42
N LYS A 117 12.55 0.52 6.50
CA LYS A 117 13.26 0.34 7.78
C LYS A 117 13.26 1.61 8.61
N GLU A 118 13.26 2.78 7.99
CA GLU A 118 13.28 4.07 8.64
C GLU A 118 11.88 4.47 9.14
N GLY A 119 10.81 4.19 8.37
CA GLY A 119 9.42 4.39 8.80
C GLY A 119 8.96 3.38 9.86
N ILE A 120 9.28 2.09 9.66
CA ILE A 120 9.04 1.06 10.68
C ILE A 120 9.97 1.28 11.88
N GLY A 121 11.22 1.68 11.62
CA GLY A 121 12.21 1.98 12.63
C GLY A 121 11.86 3.20 13.47
N SER A 122 11.34 4.27 12.87
CA SER A 122 10.87 5.46 13.58
C SER A 122 9.63 5.17 14.41
N TYR A 123 8.70 4.35 13.90
CA TYR A 123 7.56 3.86 14.68
C TYR A 123 8.00 3.03 15.90
N PHE A 124 8.91 2.06 15.71
CA PHE A 124 9.42 1.28 16.83
C PHE A 124 10.25 2.13 17.79
N LYS A 125 11.07 3.03 17.27
CA LYS A 125 11.84 3.98 18.05
C LYS A 125 10.90 4.82 18.92
N SER A 126 9.84 5.40 18.36
CA SER A 126 8.81 6.12 19.12
C SER A 126 8.07 5.26 20.16
N MET A 127 7.77 3.99 19.85
CA MET A 127 7.14 3.07 20.81
C MET A 127 8.07 2.63 21.96
N PHE A 128 9.39 2.61 21.76
CA PHE A 128 10.36 2.15 22.75
C PHE A 128 11.14 3.30 23.42
N GLU A 129 11.02 4.54 22.94
CA GLU A 129 11.65 5.73 23.52
C GLU A 129 10.86 6.33 24.69
N GLU A 130 9.57 6.01 24.88
CA GLU A 130 8.80 6.44 26.04
C GLU A 130 8.63 5.33 27.08
N THR A 131 9.53 5.30 28.07
CA THR A 131 9.24 5.57 29.51
C THR A 131 10.54 5.37 30.32
N GLN A 132 11.46 6.35 30.31
CA GLN A 132 12.54 6.42 31.31
C GLN A 132 12.06 6.87 32.71
N ALA A 133 10.76 7.01 32.93
CA ALA A 133 10.19 7.51 34.21
C ALA A 133 10.00 6.43 35.30
N ARG A 134 10.46 5.18 35.11
CA ARG A 134 10.30 4.09 36.10
C ARG A 134 11.57 3.28 36.37
N ARG A 135 12.74 3.90 36.43
CA ARG A 135 13.84 3.29 37.20
C ARG A 135 13.68 3.69 38.66
N PRO A 136 13.43 2.76 39.60
CA PRO A 136 13.53 3.08 41.01
C PRO A 136 14.96 3.56 41.26
N VAL A 137 15.08 4.77 41.82
CA VAL A 137 16.35 5.22 42.37
C VAL A 137 16.64 4.28 43.54
N VAL A 138 17.67 3.45 43.39
CA VAL A 138 18.26 2.74 44.52
C VAL A 138 18.98 3.82 45.33
N VAL A 139 18.36 4.24 46.42
CA VAL A 139 19.00 4.98 47.51
C VAL A 139 19.75 3.98 48.38
#